data_AF-G2DH18-F1
#
_entry.id   AF-G2DH18-F1
#
_cell.length_a   1.000
_cell.length_b   1.000
_cell.length_c   1.000
_cell.angle_alpha   90.00
_cell.angle_beta   90.00
_cell.angle_gamma   90.00
#
_symmetry.space_group_name_H-M   'P 1'
#
loop_
_entity.id
_entity.type
_entity.pdbx_description
1 polymer ?
#
loop_
_entity_poly.entity_id
_entity_poly.type
_entity_poly.pdbx_seq_one_letter_code
_entity_poly.pdbx_strand_id
1 'polypeptide(L)'
;MLAALALLEPRSRDPGLELRLRRLAEQQPDNPRLHFALASRHAARQEWRRAQQAYFDAWSRSRDNPDYAFNLAVALDHLGKITHAANYYRKALELARSRPASFTNAAAQQRLTQIDPAGVLPW
;
A
#
# COMPACT_ATOMS: atom_id res chain seq x y z
N MET A 1 25.40 -23.94 -18.33
CA MET A 1 25.18 -24.13 -16.88
C MET A 1 24.72 -22.79 -16.27
N LEU A 2 23.47 -22.39 -16.49
CA LEU A 2 22.93 -21.06 -16.08
C LEU A 2 21.84 -21.14 -15.00
N ALA A 3 21.81 -22.22 -14.21
CA ALA A 3 20.76 -22.47 -13.22
C ALA A 3 21.00 -21.83 -11.83
N ALA A 4 21.96 -20.91 -11.69
CA ALA A 4 22.34 -20.36 -10.38
C ALA A 4 21.79 -18.95 -10.08
N LEU A 5 21.22 -18.24 -11.06
CA LEU A 5 20.76 -16.86 -10.84
C LEU A 5 19.31 -16.73 -10.36
N ALA A 6 18.51 -17.79 -10.44
CA ALA A 6 17.11 -17.79 -10.01
C ALA A 6 16.92 -17.80 -8.48
N LEU A 7 17.99 -18.08 -7.71
CA LEU A 7 17.92 -18.23 -6.25
C LEU A 7 18.13 -16.92 -5.47
N LEU A 8 18.39 -15.82 -6.18
CA LEU A 8 18.65 -14.48 -5.59
C LEU A 8 17.85 -13.38 -6.28
N GLU A 9 16.78 -13.70 -7.01
CA GLU A 9 15.77 -12.68 -7.29
C GLU A 9 15.17 -12.30 -5.93
N PRO A 10 15.30 -11.05 -5.47
CA PRO A 10 14.65 -10.64 -4.23
C PRO A 10 13.18 -11.04 -4.34
N ARG A 11 12.57 -11.61 -3.28
CA ARG A 11 11.18 -12.12 -3.32
C ARG A 11 10.19 -11.15 -3.97
N SER A 12 10.50 -9.84 -3.96
CA SER A 12 9.79 -8.78 -4.67
C SER A 12 9.76 -8.90 -6.21
N ARG A 13 10.65 -9.65 -6.85
CA ARG A 13 10.76 -9.77 -8.32
C ARG A 13 10.19 -11.05 -8.91
N ASP A 14 9.98 -12.11 -8.14
CA ASP A 14 9.37 -13.39 -8.59
C ASP A 14 8.07 -13.19 -9.42
N PRO A 15 8.11 -13.35 -10.76
CA PRO A 15 6.92 -13.20 -11.60
C PRO A 15 5.87 -14.29 -11.33
N GLY A 16 6.29 -15.48 -10.90
CA GLY A 16 5.40 -16.61 -10.62
C GLY A 16 4.50 -16.36 -9.42
N LEU A 17 5.01 -15.67 -8.39
CA LEU A 17 4.19 -15.25 -7.24
C LEU A 17 3.14 -14.22 -7.63
N GLU A 18 3.47 -13.23 -8.48
CA GLU A 18 2.46 -12.26 -8.92
C GLU A 18 1.34 -12.93 -9.73
N LEU A 19 1.69 -13.81 -10.66
CA LEU A 19 0.69 -14.57 -11.43
C LEU A 19 -0.21 -15.40 -10.51
N ARG A 20 0.36 -16.06 -9.50
CA ARG A 20 -0.41 -16.83 -8.51
C ARG A 20 -1.34 -15.95 -7.70
N LEU A 21 -0.87 -14.79 -7.24
CA LEU A 21 -1.69 -13.81 -6.51
C LEU A 21 -2.83 -13.26 -7.37
N ARG A 22 -2.58 -12.98 -8.66
CA ARG A 22 -3.63 -12.54 -9.60
C ARG A 22 -4.71 -13.61 -9.78
N ARG A 23 -4.33 -14.87 -10.02
CA ARG A 23 -5.29 -15.98 -10.11
C ARG A 23 -6.10 -16.15 -8.83
N LEU A 24 -5.47 -16.02 -7.66
CA LEU A 24 -6.17 -16.07 -6.39
C LEU A 24 -7.13 -14.88 -6.24
N ALA A 25 -6.75 -13.68 -6.67
CA ALA A 25 -7.60 -12.49 -6.61
C ALA A 25 -8.79 -12.58 -7.57
N GLU A 26 -8.65 -13.28 -8.71
CA GLU A 26 -9.77 -13.60 -9.60
C GLU A 26 -10.74 -14.59 -8.94
N GLN A 27 -10.23 -15.58 -8.20
CA GLN A 27 -11.04 -16.58 -7.50
C GLN A 27 -11.68 -16.03 -6.21
N GLN A 28 -11.05 -15.04 -5.58
CA GLN A 28 -11.48 -14.44 -4.32
C GLN A 28 -11.48 -12.91 -4.47
N PRO A 29 -12.37 -12.36 -5.32
CA PRO A 29 -12.35 -10.94 -5.66
C PRO A 29 -12.51 -10.05 -4.44
N ASP A 30 -13.22 -10.50 -3.41
CA ASP A 30 -13.50 -9.71 -2.20
C ASP A 30 -12.43 -9.84 -1.11
N ASN A 31 -11.37 -10.64 -1.31
CA ASN A 31 -10.32 -10.81 -0.32
C ASN A 31 -9.30 -9.65 -0.40
N PRO A 32 -9.33 -8.67 0.53
CA PRO A 32 -8.47 -7.49 0.45
C PRO A 32 -6.98 -7.82 0.61
N ARG A 33 -6.65 -8.94 1.26
CA ARG A 33 -5.25 -9.35 1.50
C ARG A 33 -4.53 -9.69 0.21
N LEU A 34 -5.24 -10.20 -0.80
CA LEU A 34 -4.66 -10.55 -2.10
C LEU A 34 -4.29 -9.28 -2.89
N HIS A 35 -5.17 -8.28 -2.87
CA HIS A 35 -4.91 -6.97 -3.47
C HIS A 35 -3.77 -6.23 -2.75
N PHE A 36 -3.74 -6.29 -1.42
CA PHE A 36 -2.63 -5.75 -0.62
C PHE A 36 -1.30 -6.41 -0.98
N ALA A 37 -1.28 -7.75 -1.09
CA ALA A 37 -0.07 -8.48 -1.46
C ALA A 37 0.42 -8.09 -2.87
N LEU A 38 -0.48 -7.97 -3.86
CA LEU A 38 -0.12 -7.47 -5.19
C LEU A 38 0.45 -6.05 -5.13
N ALA A 39 -0.18 -5.17 -4.37
CA ALA A 39 0.25 -3.79 -4.20
C ALA A 39 1.65 -3.68 -3.58
N SER A 40 1.95 -4.46 -2.54
CA SER A 40 3.27 -4.49 -1.92
C SER A 40 4.36 -4.96 -2.88
N ARG A 41 4.04 -5.86 -3.82
CA ARG A 41 4.99 -6.25 -4.88
C ARG A 41 5.27 -5.11 -5.85
N HIS A 42 4.23 -4.43 -6.32
CA HIS A 42 4.38 -3.26 -7.17
C HIS A 42 5.16 -2.15 -6.46
N ALA A 43 4.86 -1.87 -5.19
CA ALA A 43 5.60 -0.91 -4.37
C ALA A 43 7.08 -1.29 -4.21
N ALA A 44 7.38 -2.56 -3.96
CA ALA A 44 8.76 -3.06 -3.86
C ALA A 44 9.55 -2.95 -5.18
N ARG A 45 8.86 -2.83 -6.33
CA ARG A 45 9.45 -2.53 -7.65
C ARG A 45 9.34 -1.05 -8.03
N GLN A 46 8.89 -0.19 -7.12
CA GLN A 46 8.63 1.24 -7.36
C GLN A 46 7.62 1.52 -8.49
N GLU A 47 6.76 0.54 -8.81
CA GLU A 47 5.66 0.65 -9.77
C GLU A 47 4.47 1.37 -9.11
N TRP A 48 4.66 2.60 -8.66
CA TRP A 48 3.73 3.30 -7.75
C TRP A 48 2.31 3.44 -8.30
N ARG A 49 2.14 3.59 -9.62
CA ARG A 49 0.79 3.64 -10.25
C ARG A 49 0.03 2.32 -10.06
N ARG A 50 0.72 1.19 -10.24
CA ARG A 50 0.13 -0.15 -10.03
C ARG A 50 -0.10 -0.43 -8.56
N ALA A 51 0.84 -0.01 -7.70
CA ALA A 51 0.69 -0.11 -6.26
C ALA A 51 -0.53 0.68 -5.77
N GLN A 52 -0.72 1.91 -6.24
CA GLN A 52 -1.87 2.75 -5.91
C GLN A 52 -3.20 2.09 -6.28
N GLN A 53 -3.31 1.49 -7.48
CA GLN A 53 -4.50 0.76 -7.90
C GLN A 53 -4.80 -0.40 -6.94
N ALA A 54 -3.81 -1.27 -6.70
CA ALA A 54 -4.00 -2.47 -5.89
C ALA A 54 -4.20 -2.17 -4.40
N TYR A 55 -3.56 -1.12 -3.85
CA TYR A 55 -3.85 -0.66 -2.48
C TYR A 55 -5.24 -0.05 -2.38
N PHE A 56 -5.70 0.68 -3.39
CA PHE A 56 -7.08 1.16 -3.44
C PHE A 56 -8.08 0.00 -3.49
N ASP A 57 -7.76 -1.06 -4.24
CA ASP A 57 -8.56 -2.29 -4.25
C ASP A 57 -8.62 -2.99 -2.89
N ALA A 58 -7.50 -3.06 -2.16
CA ALA A 58 -7.48 -3.59 -0.80
C ALA A 58 -8.33 -2.73 0.16
N TRP A 59 -8.15 -1.41 0.11
CA TRP A 59 -8.88 -0.44 0.91
C TRP A 59 -10.39 -0.46 0.63
N SER A 60 -10.80 -0.53 -0.64
CA SER A 60 -12.22 -0.46 -1.02
C SER A 60 -13.03 -1.63 -0.47
N ARG A 61 -12.38 -2.79 -0.27
CA ARG A 61 -12.95 -4.03 0.28
C ARG A 61 -12.91 -4.11 1.80
N SER A 62 -12.00 -3.39 2.44
CA SER A 62 -11.91 -3.29 3.91
C SER A 62 -11.42 -1.88 4.28
N ARG A 63 -12.39 -0.96 4.38
CA ARG A 63 -12.18 0.47 4.69
C ARG A 63 -11.88 0.75 6.16
N ASP A 64 -11.65 -0.30 6.91
CA ASP A 64 -11.53 -0.28 8.35
C ASP A 64 -10.12 -0.72 8.80
N ASN A 65 -9.27 -1.16 7.87
CA ASN A 65 -7.90 -1.55 8.12
C ASN A 65 -6.93 -0.34 8.01
N PRO A 66 -6.20 0.01 9.09
CA PRO A 66 -5.29 1.16 9.10
C PRO A 66 -4.10 0.98 8.15
N ASP A 67 -3.58 -0.23 7.97
CA ASP A 67 -2.44 -0.51 7.08
C ASP A 67 -2.79 -0.29 5.60
N TYR A 68 -4.03 -0.55 5.20
CA TYR A 68 -4.48 -0.31 3.83
C TYR A 68 -4.55 1.18 3.51
N ALA A 69 -5.09 1.98 4.43
CA ALA A 69 -5.08 3.44 4.30
C ALA A 69 -3.65 3.98 4.26
N PHE A 70 -2.78 3.54 5.17
CA PHE A 70 -1.40 4.01 5.25
C PHE A 70 -0.60 3.73 3.97
N ASN A 71 -0.68 2.50 3.45
CA ASN A 71 0.08 2.13 2.25
C ASN A 71 -0.49 2.77 0.98
N LEU A 72 -1.80 3.03 0.92
CA LEU A 72 -2.38 3.84 -0.14
C LEU A 72 -1.87 5.29 -0.08
N ALA A 73 -1.76 5.86 1.13
CA ALA A 73 -1.16 7.19 1.33
C ALA A 73 0.28 7.24 0.80
N VAL A 74 1.11 6.25 1.17
CA VAL A 74 2.49 6.12 0.68
C VAL A 74 2.55 6.06 -0.85
N ALA A 75 1.71 5.23 -1.49
CA ALA A 75 1.70 5.14 -2.95
C ALA A 75 1.27 6.46 -3.63
N LEU A 76 0.30 7.17 -3.06
CA LEU A 76 -0.15 8.48 -3.55
C LEU A 76 0.93 9.55 -3.38
N ASP A 77 1.66 9.51 -2.27
CA ASP A 77 2.77 10.40 -1.96
C ASP A 77 3.92 10.25 -2.98
N HIS A 78 4.33 9.00 -3.25
CA HIS A 78 5.30 8.71 -4.31
C HIS A 78 4.86 9.17 -5.72
N LEU A 79 3.54 9.30 -5.95
CA LEU A 79 2.98 9.82 -7.20
C LEU A 79 2.80 11.34 -7.20
N GLY A 80 3.19 12.04 -6.14
CA GLY A 80 3.00 13.49 -5.99
C GLY A 80 1.53 13.90 -5.80
N LYS A 81 0.63 12.96 -5.50
CA LYS A 81 -0.79 13.22 -5.24
C LYS A 81 -1.00 13.67 -3.79
N ILE A 82 -0.35 14.76 -3.42
CA ILE A 82 -0.14 15.18 -2.02
C ILE A 82 -1.42 15.33 -1.21
N THR A 83 -2.45 16.00 -1.76
CA THR A 83 -3.75 16.16 -1.07
C THR A 83 -4.36 14.80 -0.69
N HIS A 84 -4.39 13.86 -1.64
CA HIS A 84 -4.95 12.53 -1.38
C HIS A 84 -4.09 11.74 -0.40
N ALA A 85 -2.76 11.86 -0.49
CA ALA A 85 -1.84 11.22 0.45
C ALA A 85 -2.09 11.71 1.89
N ALA A 86 -2.21 13.02 2.10
CA ALA A 86 -2.52 13.61 3.41
C ALA A 86 -3.84 13.05 3.98
N ASN A 87 -4.87 12.94 3.15
CA ASN A 87 -6.18 12.43 3.58
C ASN A 87 -6.10 10.96 4.04
N TYR A 88 -5.37 10.12 3.30
CA TYR A 88 -5.18 8.72 3.67
C TYR A 88 -4.24 8.53 4.86
N TYR A 89 -3.22 9.37 5.04
CA TYR A 89 -2.41 9.35 6.26
C TYR A 89 -3.25 9.69 7.50
N ARG A 90 -4.11 10.71 7.42
CA ARG A 90 -5.04 11.05 8.50
C ARG A 90 -6.02 9.90 8.79
N LYS A 91 -6.56 9.27 7.74
CA LYS A 91 -7.45 8.11 7.86
C LYS A 91 -6.76 6.92 8.55
N ALA A 92 -5.51 6.64 8.20
CA ALA A 92 -4.72 5.58 8.83
C ALA A 92 -4.53 5.84 10.33
N LEU A 93 -4.15 7.07 10.69
CA LEU A 93 -3.98 7.50 12.08
C LEU A 93 -5.29 7.43 12.88
N GLU A 94 -6.42 7.80 12.27
CA GLU A 94 -7.75 7.69 12.88
C GLU A 94 -8.10 6.23 13.19
N LEU A 95 -7.94 5.34 12.22
CA LEU A 95 -8.23 3.91 12.37
C LEU A 95 -7.30 3.24 13.40
N ALA A 96 -6.02 3.62 13.43
CA ALA A 96 -5.03 3.08 14.36
C ALA A 96 -5.32 3.41 15.84
N ARG A 97 -6.27 4.30 16.15
CA ARG A 97 -6.75 4.53 17.52
C ARG A 97 -7.55 3.36 18.08
N SER A 98 -8.14 2.53 17.22
CA SER A 98 -9.06 1.45 17.60
C SER A 98 -8.68 0.08 17.03
N ARG A 99 -7.74 0.04 16.09
CA ARG A 99 -7.29 -1.19 15.43
C ARG A 99 -5.78 -1.31 15.42
N PRO A 100 -5.23 -2.54 15.46
CA PRO A 100 -3.81 -2.76 15.32
C PRO A 100 -3.33 -2.24 13.95
N ALA A 101 -2.20 -1.55 13.97
CA ALA A 101 -1.51 -1.06 12.78
C ALA A 101 -0.08 -1.62 12.77
N SER A 102 0.42 -1.96 11.59
CA SER A 102 1.80 -2.42 11.41
C SER A 102 2.78 -1.26 11.25
N PHE A 103 2.30 -0.08 10.85
CA PHE A 103 3.08 1.16 10.83
C PHE A 103 3.12 1.82 12.22
N THR A 104 4.11 2.69 12.44
CA THR A 104 4.16 3.51 13.66
C THR A 104 3.40 4.82 13.46
N ASN A 105 2.58 5.21 14.45
CA ASN A 105 1.87 6.50 14.41
C ASN A 105 2.84 7.67 14.19
N ALA A 106 4.05 7.59 14.73
CA ALA A 106 5.10 8.59 14.53
C ALA A 106 5.51 8.73 13.06
N ALA A 107 5.69 7.63 12.32
CA ALA A 107 6.07 7.69 10.90
C ALA A 107 4.96 8.31 10.04
N ALA A 108 3.70 7.90 10.28
CA ALA A 108 2.56 8.48 9.58
C ALA A 108 2.38 9.96 9.90
N GLN A 109 2.47 10.35 11.17
CA GLN A 109 2.35 11.74 11.60
C GLN A 109 3.48 12.60 11.07
N GLN A 110 4.73 12.13 11.13
CA GLN A 110 5.88 12.84 10.60
C GLN A 110 5.70 13.11 9.11
N ARG A 111 5.29 12.10 8.33
CA ARG A 111 5.10 12.31 6.90
C ARG A 111 3.94 13.25 6.60
N LEU A 112 2.83 13.12 7.32
CA LEU A 112 1.70 14.05 7.22
C LEU A 112 2.11 15.49 7.49
N THR A 113 2.85 15.77 8.57
CA THR A 113 3.35 17.11 8.89
C THR A 113 4.32 17.64 7.83
N GLN A 114 5.10 16.78 7.17
CA GLN A 114 5.98 17.22 6.08
C GLN A 114 5.22 17.67 4.83
N ILE A 115 4.12 16.97 4.50
CA ILE A 115 3.36 17.24 3.26
C ILE A 115 2.17 18.17 3.47
N ASP A 116 1.75 18.37 4.73
CA ASP A 116 0.70 19.30 5.16
C ASP A 116 1.08 19.98 6.49
N PRO A 117 2.13 20.83 6.50
CA PRO A 117 2.66 21.42 7.73
C PRO A 117 1.66 22.35 8.43
N ALA A 118 0.77 23.00 7.68
CA ALA A 118 -0.25 23.87 8.23
C ALA A 118 -1.55 23.13 8.59
N GLY A 119 -1.70 21.86 8.23
CA GLY A 119 -2.92 21.09 8.48
C GLY A 119 -4.14 21.58 7.68
N VAL A 120 -3.91 22.28 6.56
CA VAL A 120 -4.96 22.98 5.80
C VAL A 120 -5.36 22.27 4.52
N LEU A 121 -4.66 21.19 4.13
CA LEU A 121 -5.06 20.43 2.95
C LEU A 121 -6.45 19.82 3.15
N PRO A 122 -7.37 19.98 2.19
CA PRO A 122 -8.74 19.54 2.31
C PRO A 122 -8.84 18.02 2.37
N TRP A 123 -9.86 17.54 3.09
CA TRP A 123 -10.25 16.13 3.21
C TRP A 123 -10.83 15.53 1.94
#